data_AF-A0A8J6Z008-F1
#
_entry.id   AF-A0A8J6Z008-F1
#
_cell.length_a   1.000
_cell.length_b   1.000
_cell.length_c   1.000
_cell.angle_alpha   90.00
_cell.angle_beta   90.00
_cell.angle_gamma   90.00
#
_symmetry.space_group_name_H-M   'P 1'
#
loop_
_entity.id
_entity.type
_entity.pdbx_description
1 polymer ?
#
loop_
_entity_poly.entity_id
_entity_poly.type
_entity_poly.pdbx_seq_one_letter_code
_entity_poly.pdbx_strand_id
1 'polypeptide(L)'
;MYSYNPNLINDGALNQMRFYLGDCLPDSFYLSDEEICAALNNATFKRAALRLVESLLFRFSYEVDTKIHEAEFDLSDRVTNWRKLRDDLKAELEEKETVTQAFGFAGRSAPSAIFTRGMFDYVS
;
A
#
# COMPACT_ATOMS: atom_id res chain seq x y z
N MET A 1 -7.50 -20.16 -2.79
CA MET A 1 -7.85 -20.49 -4.21
C MET A 1 -7.32 -19.35 -5.07
N TYR A 2 -6.90 -19.59 -6.31
CA TYR A 2 -6.43 -18.50 -7.18
C TYR A 2 -7.60 -17.90 -7.96
N SER A 3 -7.79 -16.59 -7.86
CA SER A 3 -8.76 -15.85 -8.65
C SER A 3 -8.14 -14.59 -9.23
N TYR A 4 -8.29 -14.39 -10.53
CA TYR A 4 -7.92 -13.13 -11.20
C TYR A 4 -8.89 -12.83 -12.33
N ASN A 5 -9.52 -11.65 -12.27
CA ASN A 5 -10.38 -11.13 -13.32
C ASN A 5 -9.81 -9.81 -13.85
N PRO A 6 -9.29 -9.78 -15.10
CA PRO A 6 -8.70 -8.57 -15.68
C PRO A 6 -9.72 -7.45 -15.92
N ASN A 7 -11.03 -7.73 -15.92
CA ASN A 7 -12.05 -6.69 -16.03
C ASN A 7 -12.19 -5.85 -14.75
N LEU A 8 -11.57 -6.29 -13.64
CA LEU A 8 -11.66 -5.66 -12.33
C LEU A 8 -10.34 -4.97 -11.92
N ILE A 9 -9.47 -4.60 -12.86
CA ILE A 9 -8.16 -3.99 -12.56
C ILE A 9 -8.22 -2.60 -11.89
N ASN A 10 -9.39 -1.98 -11.83
CA ASN A 10 -9.60 -0.64 -11.25
C ASN A 10 -10.55 -0.68 -10.03
N ASP A 11 -10.72 -1.85 -9.40
CA ASP A 11 -11.67 -2.06 -8.30
C ASP A 11 -11.16 -1.66 -6.91
N GLY A 12 -9.88 -1.30 -6.78
CA GLY A 12 -9.20 -1.03 -5.51
C GLY A 12 -9.00 -2.28 -4.65
N ALA A 13 -9.31 -3.45 -5.18
CA ALA A 13 -9.38 -4.71 -4.45
C ALA A 13 -8.34 -5.71 -4.97
N LEU A 14 -8.66 -7.00 -4.80
CA LEU A 14 -7.74 -8.11 -5.07
C LEU A 14 -7.17 -8.09 -6.49
N ASN A 15 -8.00 -7.86 -7.51
CA ASN A 15 -7.56 -7.93 -8.91
C ASN A 15 -6.62 -6.77 -9.24
N GLN A 16 -6.93 -5.57 -8.77
CA GLN A 16 -6.04 -4.42 -8.91
C GLN A 16 -4.70 -4.65 -8.18
N MET A 17 -4.70 -5.21 -6.97
CA MET A 17 -3.46 -5.51 -6.25
C MET A 17 -2.62 -6.59 -6.96
N ARG A 18 -3.25 -7.66 -7.46
CA ARG A 18 -2.56 -8.68 -8.28
C ARG A 18 -1.92 -8.07 -9.52
N PHE A 19 -2.64 -7.19 -10.23
CA PHE A 19 -2.11 -6.48 -11.38
C PHE A 19 -0.95 -5.56 -11.01
N TYR A 20 -1.11 -4.78 -9.95
CA TYR A 20 -0.07 -3.85 -9.45
C TYR A 20 1.23 -4.57 -9.08
N LEU A 21 1.12 -5.75 -8.47
CA LEU A 21 2.26 -6.59 -8.08
C LEU A 21 2.77 -7.46 -9.25
N GLY A 22 2.06 -7.57 -10.37
CA GLY A 22 2.40 -8.52 -11.43
C GLY A 22 2.13 -9.99 -11.05
N ASP A 23 1.36 -10.25 -10.00
CA ASP A 23 0.99 -11.59 -9.49
C ASP A 23 -0.27 -12.14 -10.20
N CYS A 24 -0.23 -12.19 -11.53
CA CYS A 24 -1.38 -12.42 -12.41
C CYS A 24 -1.38 -13.79 -13.12
N LEU A 25 -0.42 -14.66 -12.85
CA LEU A 25 -0.31 -15.97 -13.51
C LEU A 25 -0.81 -17.08 -12.58
N PRO A 26 -1.79 -17.91 -12.99
CA PRO A 26 -2.35 -18.97 -12.15
C PRO A 26 -1.35 -20.07 -11.80
N ASP A 27 -0.34 -20.31 -12.64
CA ASP A 27 0.68 -21.35 -12.43
C ASP A 27 1.93 -20.84 -11.68
N SER A 28 2.00 -19.52 -11.44
CA SER A 28 3.20 -18.87 -10.88
C SER A 28 2.81 -17.72 -9.93
N PHE A 29 1.67 -17.83 -9.25
CA PHE A 29 1.31 -16.84 -8.25
C PHE A 29 2.13 -17.06 -6.98
N TYR A 30 2.59 -15.97 -6.39
CA TYR A 30 3.32 -16.00 -5.14
C TYR A 30 2.38 -15.75 -3.97
N LEU A 31 1.37 -14.89 -4.11
CA LEU A 31 0.49 -14.51 -3.01
C LEU A 31 -0.86 -15.19 -3.11
N SER A 32 -1.38 -15.64 -1.97
CA SER A 32 -2.74 -16.16 -1.90
C SER A 32 -3.78 -15.02 -1.92
N ASP A 33 -5.00 -15.33 -2.36
CA ASP A 33 -6.11 -14.37 -2.33
C ASP A 33 -6.36 -13.85 -0.91
N GLU A 34 -6.22 -14.73 0.08
CA GLU A 34 -6.42 -14.44 1.50
C GLU A 34 -5.36 -13.47 2.04
N GLU A 35 -4.09 -13.64 1.65
CA GLU A 35 -2.99 -12.72 2.02
C GLU A 35 -3.24 -11.31 1.48
N ILE A 36 -3.63 -11.21 0.21
CA ILE A 36 -3.93 -9.93 -0.46
C ILE A 36 -5.14 -9.25 0.21
N CYS A 37 -6.23 -10.00 0.43
CA CYS A 37 -7.42 -9.47 1.08
C CYS A 37 -7.13 -9.01 2.51
N ALA A 38 -6.34 -9.79 3.28
CA ALA A 38 -5.96 -9.43 4.63
C ALA A 38 -5.12 -8.15 4.68
N ALA A 39 -4.20 -7.95 3.73
CA ALA A 39 -3.41 -6.73 3.64
C ALA A 39 -4.28 -5.50 3.31
N LEU A 40 -5.20 -5.64 2.35
CA LEU A 40 -6.12 -4.58 1.94
C LEU A 40 -7.12 -4.18 3.05
N ASN A 41 -7.58 -5.13 3.86
CA ASN A 41 -8.52 -4.84 4.95
C ASN A 41 -7.90 -4.05 6.11
N ASN A 42 -6.59 -4.13 6.30
CA ASN A 42 -5.89 -3.55 7.45
C ASN A 42 -5.09 -2.28 7.12
N ALA A 43 -5.10 -1.82 5.87
CA ALA A 43 -4.25 -0.72 5.43
C ALA A 43 -4.79 -0.01 4.19
N THR A 44 -4.29 1.19 3.92
CA THR A 44 -4.50 1.84 2.62
C THR A 44 -3.85 0.99 1.52
N PHE A 45 -4.37 1.08 0.29
CA PHE A 45 -3.87 0.32 -0.85
C PHE A 45 -2.33 0.35 -0.98
N LYS A 46 -1.71 1.53 -0.86
CA LYS A 46 -0.25 1.67 -0.93
C LYS A 46 0.50 1.01 0.23
N ARG A 47 -0.03 1.08 1.47
CA ARG A 47 0.57 0.39 2.63
C ARG A 47 0.39 -1.11 2.55
N ALA A 48 -0.75 -1.58 2.05
CA ALA A 48 -0.99 -2.99 1.77
C ALA A 48 0.01 -3.49 0.72
N ALA A 49 0.20 -2.76 -0.37
CA ALA A 49 1.19 -3.08 -1.39
C ALA A 49 2.60 -3.16 -0.81
N LEU A 50 3.03 -2.19 0.01
CA LEU A 50 4.34 -2.21 0.67
C LEU A 50 4.53 -3.48 1.52
N ARG A 51 3.57 -3.83 2.36
CA ARG A 51 3.64 -5.06 3.19
C ARG A 51 3.76 -6.34 2.35
N LEU A 52 3.00 -6.42 1.26
CA LEU A 52 3.03 -7.59 0.38
C LEU A 52 4.37 -7.69 -0.35
N VAL A 53 4.92 -6.57 -0.82
CA VAL A 53 6.26 -6.53 -1.44
C VAL A 53 7.34 -6.93 -0.44
N GLU A 54 7.29 -6.47 0.82
CA GLU A 54 8.23 -6.90 1.87
C GLU A 54 8.15 -8.41 2.14
N SER A 55 6.95 -8.99 2.12
CA SER A 55 6.76 -10.44 2.23
C SER A 55 7.39 -11.19 1.06
N LEU A 56 7.19 -10.70 -0.18
CA LEU A 56 7.78 -11.29 -1.38
C LEU A 56 9.32 -11.26 -1.35
N LEU A 57 9.90 -10.12 -0.95
CA LEU A 57 11.35 -9.97 -0.81
C LEU A 57 11.96 -10.96 0.19
N PHE A 58 11.27 -11.24 1.29
CA PHE A 58 11.70 -12.25 2.26
C PHE A 58 11.63 -13.68 1.70
N ARG A 59 10.67 -13.98 0.82
CA ARG A 59 10.58 -15.30 0.17
C ARG A 59 11.73 -15.48 -0.83
N PHE A 60 12.04 -14.44 -1.60
CA PHE A 60 13.13 -14.47 -2.57
C PHE A 60 14.52 -14.28 -1.97
N SER A 61 14.66 -13.96 -0.68
CA SER A 61 15.98 -13.76 -0.07
C SER A 61 16.87 -15.00 -0.07
N TYR A 62 16.29 -16.17 -0.30
CA TYR A 62 17.00 -17.46 -0.37
C TYR A 62 17.28 -17.93 -1.81
N GLU A 63 16.74 -17.25 -2.83
CA GLU A 63 17.03 -17.59 -4.22
C GLU A 63 18.43 -17.09 -4.58
N VAL A 64 19.32 -18.03 -4.87
CA VAL A 64 20.69 -17.76 -5.34
C VAL A 64 20.71 -17.97 -6.85
N ASP A 65 21.41 -17.10 -7.58
CA ASP A 65 21.60 -17.26 -9.03
C ASP A 65 22.18 -18.64 -9.34
N THR A 66 21.44 -19.41 -10.12
CA THR A 66 21.85 -20.76 -10.51
C THR A 66 22.38 -20.73 -11.93
N LYS A 67 23.65 -21.14 -12.10
CA LYS A 67 24.25 -21.41 -13.42
C LYS A 67 24.14 -22.90 -13.71
N ILE A 68 23.30 -23.28 -14.67
CA ILE A 68 23.19 -24.66 -15.14
C ILE A 68 23.74 -24.72 -16.56
N HIS A 69 25.03 -25.04 -16.67
CA HIS A 69 25.82 -25.39 -17.88
C HIS A 69 25.68 -24.54 -19.16
N GLU A 70 24.48 -24.33 -19.69
CA GLU A 70 24.17 -23.54 -20.90
C GLU A 70 23.08 -22.48 -20.65
N ALA A 71 22.43 -22.51 -19.49
CA ALA A 71 21.44 -21.53 -19.05
C ALA A 71 21.91 -20.82 -17.76
N GLU A 72 22.08 -19.51 -17.86
CA GLU A 72 22.22 -18.63 -16.70
C GLU A 72 20.82 -18.07 -16.38
N PHE A 73 20.31 -18.36 -15.18
CA PHE A 73 19.08 -17.76 -14.69
C PHE A 73 19.45 -16.64 -13.74
N ASP A 74 19.27 -15.40 -14.20
CA ASP A 74 19.47 -14.21 -13.37
C ASP A 74 18.22 -13.95 -12.53
N LEU A 75 18.17 -14.56 -11.35
CA LEU A 75 17.05 -14.43 -10.41
C LEU A 75 17.19 -13.14 -9.58
N SER A 76 18.40 -12.57 -9.56
CA SER A 76 18.73 -11.30 -8.92
C SER A 76 17.95 -10.11 -9.50
N ASP A 77 17.63 -10.11 -10.79
CA ASP A 77 16.87 -9.04 -11.46
C ASP A 77 15.46 -8.88 -10.90
N ARG A 78 14.79 -9.99 -10.57
CA ARG A 78 13.46 -9.95 -9.95
C ARG A 78 13.52 -9.29 -8.58
N VAL A 79 14.47 -9.70 -7.74
CA VAL A 79 14.68 -9.11 -6.41
C VAL A 79 14.96 -7.61 -6.53
N THR A 80 15.73 -7.19 -7.54
CA THR A 80 16.03 -5.78 -7.80
C THR A 80 14.78 -4.95 -8.10
N ASN A 81 13.90 -5.45 -8.97
CA ASN A 81 12.63 -4.77 -9.30
C ASN A 81 11.73 -4.63 -8.07
N TRP A 82 11.61 -5.67 -7.25
CA TRP A 82 10.83 -5.63 -6.02
C TRP A 82 11.42 -4.69 -4.96
N ARG A 83 12.75 -4.63 -4.83
CA ARG A 83 13.43 -3.68 -3.95
C ARG A 83 13.15 -2.24 -4.36
N LYS A 84 13.25 -1.96 -5.67
CA LYS A 84 12.94 -0.64 -6.21
C LYS A 84 11.49 -0.23 -5.91
N LEU A 85 10.52 -1.11 -6.21
CA LEU A 85 9.11 -0.85 -5.92
C LEU A 85 8.86 -0.58 -4.42
N ARG A 86 9.55 -1.31 -3.54
CA ARG A 86 9.46 -1.12 -2.09
C ARG A 86 10.05 0.23 -1.65
N ASP A 87 11.20 0.62 -2.18
CA ASP A 87 11.85 1.89 -1.84
C ASP A 87 11.03 3.08 -2.35
N ASP A 88 10.49 3.00 -3.56
CA ASP A 88 9.59 4.02 -4.13
C ASP A 88 8.32 4.18 -3.27
N LEU A 89 7.66 3.07 -2.91
CA LEU A 89 6.46 3.09 -2.05
C LEU A 89 6.75 3.66 -0.66
N LYS A 90 7.92 3.35 -0.11
CA LYS A 90 8.32 3.84 1.21
C LYS A 90 8.54 5.35 1.17
N ALA A 91 9.24 5.86 0.15
CA ALA A 91 9.47 7.28 -0.04
C ALA A 91 8.15 8.06 -0.18
N GLU A 92 7.20 7.56 -0.99
CA GLU A 92 5.89 8.20 -1.16
C GLU A 92 5.05 8.24 0.13
N LEU A 93 5.17 7.21 0.98
CA LEU A 93 4.46 7.16 2.26
C LEU A 93 5.08 8.13 3.27
N GLU A 94 6.41 8.21 3.35
CA GLU A 94 7.13 9.17 4.19
C GLU A 94 6.82 10.63 3.77
N GLU A 95 6.77 10.92 2.47
CA GLU A 95 6.37 12.23 1.96
C GLU A 95 4.95 12.61 2.41
N LYS A 96 3.99 11.68 2.33
CA LYS A 96 2.60 11.95 2.78
C LYS A 96 2.48 12.13 4.29
N GLU A 97 3.29 11.41 5.07
CA GLU A 97 3.29 11.54 6.54
C GLU A 97 3.84 12.91 6.97
N THR A 98 4.92 13.40 6.34
CA THR A 98 5.51 14.72 6.64
C THR A 98 4.58 15.87 6.25
N VAL A 99 3.88 15.79 5.11
CA VAL A 99 2.88 16.79 4.70
C VAL A 99 1.73 16.87 5.72
N THR A 100 1.28 15.74 6.26
CA THR A 100 0.19 15.73 7.25
C THR A 100 0.63 16.36 8.59
N GLN A 101 1.88 16.15 9.02
CA GLN A 101 2.43 16.79 10.22
C GLN A 101 2.64 18.30 10.07
N ALA A 102 2.98 18.79 8.87
CA ALA A 102 3.17 20.20 8.60
C ALA A 102 1.87 21.04 8.73
N PHE A 103 0.70 20.42 8.54
CA PHE A 103 -0.61 21.07 8.74
C PHE A 103 -1.17 20.93 10.17
N GLY A 104 -0.42 20.35 11.11
CA GLY A 104 -0.90 19.94 12.44
C GLY A 104 -0.40 20.74 13.66
N PHE A 105 0.32 21.85 13.49
CA PHE A 105 0.79 22.67 14.61
C PHE A 105 0.39 24.15 14.48
N ALA A 106 -0.88 24.44 14.76
CA ALA A 106 -1.29 25.74 15.30
C ALA A 106 -1.84 25.51 16.71
N GLY A 107 -1.10 25.98 17.71
CA GLY A 107 -1.36 25.72 19.12
C GLY A 107 -2.62 26.39 19.69
N ARG A 108 -3.30 25.63 20.55
CA ARG A 108 -3.94 25.97 21.84
C ARG A 108 -4.79 27.26 21.94
N SER A 109 -6.10 27.09 22.15
CA SER A 109 -6.76 27.29 23.46
C SER A 109 -8.29 27.19 23.34
N ALA A 110 -8.89 26.30 24.13
CA ALA A 110 -10.25 26.45 24.66
C ALA A 110 -10.09 26.47 26.20
N PRO A 111 -10.97 27.11 27.01
CA PRO A 111 -12.38 27.39 26.72
C PRO A 111 -12.93 28.77 27.20
N SER A 112 -14.09 29.19 26.70
CA SER A 112 -15.19 29.57 27.60
C SER A 112 -16.54 29.47 26.89
N ALA A 113 -17.46 28.77 27.56
CA ALA A 113 -18.89 28.90 27.31
C ALA A 113 -19.43 30.11 28.12
N ILE A 114 -20.68 30.47 27.83
CA ILE A 114 -21.59 31.38 28.55
C ILE A 114 -21.62 32.83 28.01
N PHE A 115 -22.46 33.05 26.97
CA PHE A 115 -23.43 34.16 26.93
C PHE A 115 -24.43 33.97 25.77
N THR A 116 -25.44 33.11 25.95
CA THR A 116 -26.69 33.23 25.20
C THR A 116 -27.72 33.87 26.12
N ARG A 117 -27.70 35.21 26.20
CA ARG A 117 -28.82 35.98 26.75
C ARG A 117 -28.88 37.39 26.17
N GLY A 118 -29.75 37.56 25.17
CA GLY A 118 -30.38 38.85 24.85
C GLY A 118 -29.69 39.66 23.76
N MET A 119 -30.38 39.79 22.63
CA MET A 119 -30.72 41.06 21.96
C MET A 119 -30.98 40.77 20.48
N PHE A 120 -32.25 40.51 20.15
CA PHE A 120 -32.84 40.99 18.91
C PHE A 120 -34.34 41.15 19.15
N ASP A 121 -34.69 42.28 19.77
CA ASP A 121 -36.01 42.86 19.59
C ASP A 121 -36.10 43.29 18.12
N TYR A 122 -37.02 42.71 17.37
CA TYR A 122 -37.55 43.34 16.17
C TYR A 122 -39.05 43.57 16.36
N VAL A 123 -39.36 44.85 16.47
CA VAL A 123 -40.65 45.50 16.32
C VAL A 123 -41.24 45.16 14.95
N SER A 124 -42.46 44.60 14.91
CA SER A 124 -43.64 45.24 14.32
C SER A 124 -44.92 44.44 14.61
#